data_AF-A0A0C2C8V6-F1
#
_entry.id   AF-A0A0C2C8V6-F1
#
_cell.length_a   1.000
_cell.length_b   1.000
_cell.length_c   1.000
_cell.angle_alpha   90.00
_cell.angle_beta   90.00
_cell.angle_gamma   90.00
#
_symmetry.space_group_name_H-M   'P 1'
#
loop_
_entity.id
_entity.type
_entity.pdbx_description
1 polymer ?
#
loop_
_entity_poly.entity_id
_entity_poly.type
_entity_poly.pdbx_seq_one_letter_code
_entity_poly.pdbx_strand_id
1 'polypeptide(L)'
;HYIKKFLFQNTQGGDLWRSLDEVLEEGEGGSPKGPNGGVLKMWYIGSQWSKQMGFPLVTLEIVNSTTIKISQQRYKWDVPLFYQAGREKFGMKWLNRGRAARNLAELALFKG
;
A
#
# COMPACT_ATOMS: atom_id res chain seq x y z
N HIS A 1 -3.23 19.80 -10.05
CA HIS A 1 -2.77 19.03 -11.23
C HIS A 1 -3.93 18.44 -12.04
N TYR A 2 -4.53 17.31 -11.64
CA TYR A 2 -5.56 16.58 -12.39
C TYR A 2 -6.74 17.42 -12.91
N ILE A 3 -7.43 18.18 -12.02
CA ILE A 3 -8.61 18.98 -12.40
C ILE A 3 -8.27 19.99 -13.51
N LYS A 4 -7.13 20.69 -13.40
CA LYS A 4 -6.68 21.64 -14.42
C LYS A 4 -6.33 20.94 -15.73
N LYS A 5 -5.72 19.74 -15.65
CA LYS A 5 -5.29 18.95 -16.80
C LYS A 5 -6.46 18.50 -17.69
N PHE A 6 -7.59 18.14 -17.07
CA PHE A 6 -8.78 17.63 -17.78
C PHE A 6 -9.96 18.61 -17.74
N LEU A 7 -9.68 19.91 -17.56
CA LEU A 7 -10.72 20.92 -17.59
C LEU A 7 -11.46 20.89 -18.94
N PHE A 8 -12.79 20.82 -18.90
CA PHE A 8 -13.67 20.67 -20.07
C PHE A 8 -13.46 19.39 -20.91
N GLN A 9 -12.82 18.36 -20.34
CA GLN A 9 -12.60 17.06 -21.00
C GLN A 9 -13.17 15.91 -20.17
N ASN A 10 -13.30 14.74 -20.80
CA ASN A 10 -13.66 13.50 -20.14
C ASN A 10 -12.42 12.74 -19.66
N THR A 11 -12.61 11.82 -18.71
CA THR A 11 -11.53 11.00 -18.15
C THR A 11 -11.95 9.54 -18.01
N GLN A 12 -10.96 8.67 -17.89
CA GLN A 12 -11.11 7.26 -17.52
C GLN A 12 -10.53 7.01 -16.13
N GLY A 13 -10.89 5.88 -15.52
CA GLY A 13 -10.44 5.53 -14.17
C GLY A 13 -8.91 5.54 -13.98
N GLY A 14 -8.13 5.32 -15.05
CA GLY A 14 -6.67 5.39 -15.01
C GLY A 14 -6.08 6.80 -14.97
N ASP A 15 -6.80 7.80 -15.48
CA ASP A 15 -6.25 9.16 -15.66
C ASP A 15 -6.02 9.87 -14.34
N LEU A 16 -6.89 9.63 -13.35
CA LEU A 16 -6.70 10.15 -12.00
C LEU A 16 -5.38 9.65 -11.41
N TRP A 17 -5.14 8.34 -11.47
CA TRP A 17 -3.97 7.74 -10.84
C TRP A 17 -2.66 8.19 -11.50
N ARG A 18 -2.63 8.31 -12.84
CA ARG A 18 -1.46 8.81 -13.55
C ARG A 18 -1.16 10.28 -13.23
N SER A 19 -2.19 11.11 -13.03
CA SER A 19 -1.98 12.48 -12.58
C SER A 19 -1.45 12.58 -11.15
N LEU A 20 -1.66 11.58 -10.30
CA LEU A 20 -0.98 11.53 -9.00
C LEU A 20 0.50 11.16 -9.18
N ASP A 21 0.82 10.24 -10.09
CA ASP A 21 2.20 9.88 -10.40
C ASP A 21 3.03 11.08 -10.90
N GLU A 22 2.45 11.89 -11.79
CA GLU A 22 3.09 13.11 -12.30
C GLU A 22 3.50 14.06 -11.16
N VAL A 23 2.62 14.28 -10.18
CA VAL A 23 2.92 15.14 -9.02
C VAL A 23 3.98 14.53 -8.10
N LEU A 24 3.99 13.19 -7.96
CA LEU A 24 4.97 12.48 -7.13
C LEU A 24 6.37 12.44 -7.76
N GLU A 25 6.46 12.57 -9.08
CA GLU A 25 7.72 12.69 -9.82
C GLU A 25 8.27 14.11 -9.75
N GLU A 26 7.41 15.14 -9.68
CA GLU A 26 7.77 16.56 -9.61
C GLU A 26 8.12 17.06 -8.18
N GLY A 27 7.81 16.30 -7.13
CA GLY A 27 7.98 16.74 -5.74
C GLY A 27 9.44 16.75 -5.24
N GLU A 28 9.85 17.85 -4.59
CA GLU A 28 11.22 18.07 -4.08
C GLU A 28 11.64 17.14 -2.91
N GLY A 29 10.77 16.25 -2.43
CA GLY A 29 11.02 15.34 -1.31
C GLY A 29 11.55 13.94 -1.66
N GLY A 30 11.81 13.68 -2.95
CA GLY A 30 12.13 12.36 -3.47
C GLY A 30 10.89 11.45 -3.55
N SER A 31 10.83 10.59 -4.57
CA SER A 31 9.63 9.78 -4.80
C SER A 31 9.44 8.72 -3.70
N PRO A 32 8.24 8.61 -3.08
CA PRO A 32 7.97 7.62 -2.05
C PRO A 32 8.23 6.19 -2.53
N LYS A 33 8.59 5.28 -1.62
CA LYS A 33 8.79 3.87 -1.97
C LYS A 33 7.46 3.12 -2.05
N GLY A 34 7.23 2.49 -3.19
CA GLY A 34 6.12 1.58 -3.42
C GLY A 34 6.33 0.18 -2.82
N PRO A 35 5.37 -0.74 -3.00
CA PRO A 35 5.38 -2.08 -2.41
C PRO A 35 6.63 -2.91 -2.74
N ASN A 36 7.18 -2.72 -3.94
CA ASN A 36 8.35 -3.45 -4.42
C ASN A 36 9.68 -2.77 -4.07
N GLY A 37 9.66 -1.72 -3.23
CA GLY A 37 10.84 -0.95 -2.84
C GLY A 37 11.32 0.08 -3.87
N GLY A 38 10.84 0.02 -5.11
CA GLY A 38 11.02 1.05 -6.13
C GLY A 38 10.10 2.26 -5.93
N VAL A 39 10.12 3.19 -6.89
CA VAL A 39 9.26 4.38 -6.88
C VAL A 39 7.78 3.99 -6.82
N LEU A 40 7.02 4.64 -5.94
CA LEU A 40 5.58 4.47 -5.82
C LEU A 40 4.91 4.88 -7.13
N LYS A 41 4.12 3.96 -7.66
CA LYS A 41 3.26 4.19 -8.82
C LYS A 41 1.79 4.05 -8.39
N MET A 42 1.10 5.17 -8.29
CA MET A 42 -0.31 5.29 -7.97
C MET A 42 -1.19 4.64 -9.02
N TRP A 43 -0.83 4.67 -10.32
CA TRP A 43 -1.57 3.90 -11.34
C TRP A 43 -1.58 2.39 -11.02
N TYR A 44 -0.47 1.85 -10.53
CA TYR A 44 -0.35 0.45 -10.18
C TYR A 44 -1.21 0.12 -8.97
N ILE A 45 -1.06 0.84 -7.86
CA ILE A 45 -1.85 0.64 -6.63
C ILE A 45 -3.34 0.88 -6.89
N GLY A 46 -3.68 2.04 -7.41
CA GLY A 46 -5.06 2.44 -7.65
C GLY A 46 -5.81 1.47 -8.55
N SER A 47 -5.15 0.91 -9.56
CA SER A 47 -5.76 -0.10 -10.43
C SER A 47 -6.15 -1.39 -9.67
N GLN A 48 -5.36 -1.81 -8.68
CA GLN A 48 -5.67 -2.99 -7.88
C GLN A 48 -6.92 -2.78 -7.02
N TRP A 49 -7.07 -1.59 -6.46
CA TRP A 49 -8.19 -1.23 -5.59
C TRP A 49 -9.47 -0.84 -6.33
N SER A 50 -9.36 -0.39 -7.60
CA SER A 50 -10.52 0.05 -8.40
C SER A 50 -11.07 -1.00 -9.36
N LYS A 51 -10.26 -1.96 -9.82
CA LYS A 51 -10.70 -2.97 -10.81
C LYS A 51 -11.18 -4.28 -10.21
N GLN A 52 -10.82 -4.57 -8.95
CA GLN A 52 -11.18 -5.81 -8.27
C GLN A 52 -12.37 -5.56 -7.34
N MET A 53 -13.35 -6.47 -7.33
CA MET A 53 -14.46 -6.39 -6.38
C MET A 53 -14.02 -6.81 -4.96
N GLY A 54 -14.57 -6.15 -3.96
CA GLY A 54 -14.36 -6.48 -2.54
C GLY A 54 -13.13 -5.80 -1.95
N PHE A 55 -12.65 -6.37 -0.84
CA PHE A 55 -11.52 -5.85 -0.06
C PHE A 55 -10.72 -7.01 0.56
N PRO A 56 -9.43 -6.81 0.88
CA PRO A 56 -8.63 -7.81 1.57
C PRO A 56 -9.10 -7.97 3.02
N LEU A 57 -9.28 -9.22 3.45
CA LEU A 57 -9.34 -9.52 4.88
C LEU A 57 -7.91 -9.65 5.40
N VAL A 58 -7.45 -8.67 6.17
CA VAL A 58 -6.14 -8.71 6.82
C VAL A 58 -6.27 -9.44 8.15
N THR A 59 -5.52 -10.54 8.31
CA THR A 59 -5.50 -11.36 9.52
C THR A 59 -4.17 -11.19 10.24
N LEU A 60 -4.25 -10.96 11.54
CA LEU A 60 -3.10 -10.85 12.44
C LEU A 60 -3.09 -12.05 13.38
N GLU A 61 -1.94 -12.73 13.43
CA GLU A 61 -1.71 -13.90 14.27
C GLU A 61 -0.50 -13.61 15.17
N ILE A 62 -0.68 -13.67 16.48
CA ILE A 62 0.42 -13.51 17.44
C ILE A 62 1.12 -14.86 17.53
N VAL A 63 2.37 -14.92 17.06
CA VAL A 63 3.16 -16.16 17.07
C VAL A 63 3.81 -16.37 18.43
N ASN A 64 4.31 -15.29 19.03
CA ASN A 64 4.87 -15.27 20.38
C ASN A 64 4.79 -13.84 20.95
N SER A 65 5.39 -13.62 22.13
CA SER A 65 5.37 -12.31 22.81
C SER A 65 6.01 -11.17 22.02
N THR A 66 6.83 -11.46 21.00
CA THR A 66 7.55 -10.45 20.23
C THR A 66 7.25 -10.45 18.74
N THR A 67 6.63 -11.49 18.21
CA THR A 67 6.42 -11.67 16.77
C THR A 67 4.94 -11.80 16.45
N ILE A 68 4.49 -10.95 15.52
CA ILE A 68 3.20 -11.14 14.85
C ILE A 68 3.42 -11.55 13.40
N LYS A 69 2.42 -12.25 12.87
CA LYS A 69 2.30 -12.60 11.48
C LYS A 69 1.08 -11.92 10.90
N ILE A 70 1.28 -11.23 9.80
CA ILE A 70 0.20 -10.56 9.05
C ILE A 70 0.01 -11.28 7.73
N SER A 71 -1.25 -11.57 7.39
CA SER A 71 -1.63 -12.20 6.12
C SER A 71 -2.89 -11.55 5.55
N GLN A 72 -3.14 -11.77 4.26
CA GLN A 72 -4.37 -11.34 3.58
C GLN A 72 -5.08 -12.53 2.94
N GLN A 73 -6.41 -12.49 2.96
CA GLN A 73 -7.27 -13.44 2.27
C GLN A 73 -8.16 -12.73 1.25
N ARG A 74 -8.60 -13.50 0.23
CA ARG A 74 -9.37 -13.07 -0.94
C ARG A 74 -8.52 -12.15 -1.82
N TYR A 75 -8.24 -12.55 -3.06
CA TYR A 75 -7.37 -11.85 -4.03
C TYR A 75 -6.02 -11.35 -3.45
N LYS A 76 -5.19 -10.70 -4.26
CA LYS A 76 -3.84 -10.30 -3.84
C LYS A 76 -3.71 -8.79 -4.08
N TRP A 77 -3.78 -8.00 -3.01
CA TRP A 77 -3.62 -6.54 -3.01
C TRP A 77 -2.26 -6.13 -2.42
N ASP A 78 -1.73 -5.01 -2.86
CA ASP A 78 -0.71 -4.29 -2.11
C ASP A 78 -1.42 -3.36 -1.11
N VAL A 79 -1.30 -3.66 0.18
CA VAL A 79 -2.06 -2.97 1.25
C VAL A 79 -1.12 -2.07 2.06
N PRO A 80 -1.38 -0.74 2.12
CA PRO A 80 -0.66 0.14 3.02
C PRO A 80 -1.19 -0.06 4.45
N LEU A 81 -0.33 -0.52 5.34
CA LEU A 81 -0.65 -0.77 6.74
C LEU A 81 -0.03 0.31 7.64
N PHE A 82 -0.83 0.82 8.56
CA PHE A 82 -0.38 1.64 9.68
C PHE A 82 -0.78 0.91 10.96
N TYR A 83 0.09 0.91 11.97
CA TYR A 83 -0.19 0.24 13.22
C TYR A 83 0.48 0.95 14.40
N GLN A 84 -0.03 0.66 15.59
CA GLN A 84 0.44 1.18 16.86
C GLN A 84 0.57 0.00 17.83
N ALA A 85 1.68 -0.07 18.56
CA ALA A 85 1.87 -1.04 19.63
C ALA A 85 2.04 -0.28 20.96
N GLY A 86 1.10 -0.47 21.89
CA GLY A 86 1.05 0.34 23.11
C GLY A 86 0.98 1.83 22.79
N ARG A 87 2.00 2.60 23.17
CA ARG A 87 2.11 4.04 22.91
C ARG A 87 2.94 4.37 21.66
N GLU A 88 3.59 3.38 21.07
CA GLU A 88 4.49 3.58 19.93
C GLU A 88 3.71 3.48 18.62
N LYS A 89 3.80 4.54 17.81
CA LYS A 89 3.22 4.58 16.46
C LYS A 89 4.30 4.23 15.46
N PHE A 90 3.97 3.30 14.57
CA PHE A 90 4.87 2.88 13.53
C PHE A 90 4.47 3.54 12.20
N GLY A 91 5.48 3.89 11.40
CA GLY A 91 5.27 4.40 10.05
C GLY A 91 4.61 3.37 9.14
N MET A 92 4.18 3.81 7.96
CA MET A 92 3.53 2.96 6.97
C MET A 92 4.42 1.76 6.59
N LYS A 93 3.82 0.57 6.47
CA LYS A 93 4.44 -0.63 5.91
C LYS A 93 3.56 -1.21 4.80
N TRP A 94 4.17 -1.80 3.78
CA TRP A 94 3.43 -2.49 2.72
C TRP A 94 3.23 -3.97 3.07
N LEU A 95 1.98 -4.44 2.99
CA LEU A 95 1.68 -5.86 2.85
C LEU A 95 1.55 -6.19 1.37
N ASN A 96 2.59 -6.82 0.81
CA ASN A 96 2.73 -6.99 -0.63
C ASN A 96 1.83 -8.07 -1.21
N ARG A 97 1.36 -7.82 -2.44
CA ARG A 97 0.64 -8.76 -3.29
C ARG A 97 1.49 -9.98 -3.61
N GLY A 98 0.91 -11.17 -3.53
CA GLY A 98 1.45 -12.38 -4.17
C GLY A 98 2.72 -12.98 -3.60
N ARG A 99 3.28 -12.42 -2.52
CA ARG A 99 4.09 -13.22 -1.61
C ARG A 99 3.13 -14.24 -0.97
N ALA A 100 3.07 -15.43 -1.57
CA ALA A 100 2.54 -16.62 -0.92
C ALA A 100 3.11 -16.67 0.51
N ALA A 101 2.35 -17.27 1.42
CA ALA A 101 2.69 -17.58 2.81
C ALA A 101 3.99 -18.39 2.94
N ARG A 102 5.11 -17.80 2.50
CA ARG A 102 6.47 -18.32 2.46
C ARG A 102 7.45 -17.26 2.94
N ASN A 103 7.09 -15.97 2.83
CA ASN A 103 7.74 -14.91 3.59
C ASN A 103 6.67 -14.22 4.44
N LEU A 104 6.58 -14.72 5.67
CA LEU A 104 5.98 -14.03 6.80
C LEU A 104 6.42 -12.55 6.75
N ALA A 105 5.49 -11.60 6.80
CA ALA A 105 5.85 -10.33 7.40
C ALA A 105 5.97 -10.62 8.91
N GLU A 106 7.09 -11.20 9.33
CA GLU A 106 7.47 -11.21 10.74
C GLU A 106 7.79 -9.77 11.09
N LEU A 107 6.79 -9.09 11.65
CA LEU A 107 7.06 -7.88 12.39
C LEU A 107 7.38 -8.34 13.82
N ALA A 108 8.66 -8.24 14.18
CA ALA A 108 9.06 -8.20 15.57
C ALA A 108 8.48 -6.91 16.18
N LEU A 109 7.33 -7.02 16.85
CA LEU A 109 6.56 -5.91 17.40
C LEU A 109 6.86 -5.60 18.87
N PHE A 110 7.59 -6.46 19.56
CA PHE A 110 7.98 -6.17 20.94
C PHE A 110 9.48 -6.36 21.11
N LYS A 111 10.23 -5.27 20.96
CA LYS A 111 11.43 -5.07 21.78
C LYS A 111 11.12 -3.94 22.75
N GLY A 112 10.49 -4.31 23.86
CA GLY A 112 10.64 -3.58 25.12
C GLY A 112 11.90 -4.05 25.81
#